data_AF-A0A850LGE2-F1
#
_entry.id   AF-A0A850LGE2-F1
#
_cell.length_a   1.000
_cell.length_b   1.000
_cell.length_c   1.000
_cell.angle_alpha   90.00
_cell.angle_beta   90.00
_cell.angle_gamma   90.00
#
_symmetry.space_group_name_H-M   'P 1'
#
loop_
_entity.id
_entity.type
_entity.pdbx_description
1 polymer ?
#
loop_
_entity_poly.entity_id
_entity_poly.type
_entity_poly.pdbx_seq_one_letter_code
_entity_poly.pdbx_strand_id
1 'polypeptide(L)'
;MGIRRGNCNRCPAANGGNRGLGLDSGGGRAILCPVTAPITALRPRAMLLTVDTVSKTYPGGRPVLRGASITLDRGQSLALTGESGSGKSTLLNLTGALDGFDSGEITLDGVALSQLDDAGRAALRRDRVALVFQQYNLIPALSV
;
A
#
# COMPACT_ATOMS: atom_id res chain seq x y z
N MET A 1 10.90 -29.42 -4.31
CA MET A 1 11.37 -29.69 -5.69
C MET A 1 11.34 -28.39 -6.49
N GLY A 2 12.51 -27.82 -6.80
CA GLY A 2 12.72 -26.87 -7.91
C GLY A 2 12.59 -25.37 -7.66
N ILE A 3 13.66 -24.71 -7.19
CA ILE A 3 13.85 -23.26 -7.38
C ILE A 3 14.46 -23.08 -8.78
N ARG A 4 13.71 -22.52 -9.74
CA ARG A 4 14.27 -22.07 -11.02
C ARG A 4 14.42 -20.55 -11.02
N ARG A 5 15.67 -20.09 -11.08
CA ARG A 5 16.01 -18.70 -11.44
C ARG A 5 15.88 -18.55 -12.96
N GLY A 6 14.79 -17.95 -13.41
CA GLY A 6 14.60 -17.58 -14.82
C GLY A 6 14.96 -16.11 -15.02
N ASN A 7 16.15 -15.85 -15.57
CA ASN A 7 16.48 -14.57 -16.18
C ASN A 7 15.79 -14.51 -17.55
N CYS A 8 14.83 -13.60 -17.74
CA CYS A 8 14.17 -13.40 -19.04
C CYS A 8 14.34 -11.95 -19.51
N ASN A 9 15.57 -11.61 -19.91
CA ASN A 9 15.89 -10.48 -20.79
C ASN A 9 15.34 -10.71 -22.21
N ARG A 10 14.02 -10.83 -22.37
CA ARG A 10 13.34 -10.79 -23.66
C ARG A 10 12.08 -9.94 -23.56
N CYS A 11 12.27 -8.63 -23.59
CA CYS A 11 11.27 -7.76 -24.19
C CYS A 11 11.67 -7.55 -25.66
N PRO A 12 10.93 -8.07 -26.65
CA PRO A 12 10.94 -7.42 -27.94
C PRO A 12 10.06 -6.17 -27.83
N ALA A 13 10.65 -5.04 -28.20
CA ALA A 13 9.91 -3.83 -28.47
C ALA A 13 8.93 -4.04 -29.63
N ALA A 14 7.94 -3.15 -29.68
CA ALA A 14 7.19 -2.69 -30.85
C ALA A 14 5.73 -3.14 -31.00
N ASN A 15 4.94 -2.07 -31.08
CA ASN A 15 3.89 -1.79 -32.07
C ASN A 15 2.45 -2.20 -31.80
N GLY A 16 1.58 -1.22 -32.09
CA GLY A 16 0.15 -1.24 -31.85
C GLY A 16 -0.59 -2.32 -32.62
N GLY A 17 -1.78 -2.64 -32.11
CA GLY A 17 -2.68 -3.62 -32.70
C GLY A 17 -3.61 -4.18 -31.65
N ASN A 18 -4.89 -3.92 -31.83
CA ASN A 18 -6.01 -4.33 -30.99
C ASN A 18 -6.05 -5.85 -30.70
N ARG A 19 -6.77 -6.21 -29.61
CA ARG A 19 -7.28 -7.55 -29.18
C ARG A 19 -6.45 -8.34 -28.18
N GLY A 20 -7.11 -8.69 -27.07
CA GLY A 20 -6.82 -9.91 -26.32
C GLY A 20 -7.01 -9.77 -24.81
N LEU A 21 -8.26 -9.85 -24.34
CA LEU A 21 -8.57 -10.25 -22.97
C LEU A 21 -7.99 -11.65 -22.75
N GLY A 22 -6.96 -11.75 -21.93
CA GLY A 22 -6.47 -13.00 -21.35
C GLY A 22 -6.69 -12.94 -19.85
N LEU A 23 -7.80 -13.53 -19.38
CA LEU A 23 -8.02 -13.85 -17.98
C LEU A 23 -7.35 -15.20 -17.72
N ASP A 24 -6.28 -15.23 -16.95
CA ASP A 24 -5.80 -16.44 -16.30
C ASP A 24 -6.33 -16.52 -14.87
N SER A 25 -7.31 -17.40 -14.72
CA SER A 25 -7.84 -17.87 -13.44
C SER A 25 -6.80 -18.75 -12.76
N GLY A 26 -6.17 -18.30 -11.68
CA GLY A 26 -5.50 -19.21 -10.74
C GLY A 26 -4.28 -18.67 -10.00
N GLY A 27 -4.49 -18.25 -8.75
CA GLY A 27 -3.44 -18.24 -7.73
C GLY A 27 -2.70 -16.92 -7.57
N GLY A 28 -3.42 -15.89 -7.09
CA GLY A 28 -2.89 -14.58 -6.72
C GLY A 28 -1.71 -14.65 -5.74
N ARG A 29 -0.49 -14.58 -6.29
CA ARG A 29 0.72 -14.24 -5.55
C ARG A 29 0.96 -12.76 -5.74
N ALA A 30 0.87 -11.99 -4.65
CA ALA A 30 1.22 -10.59 -4.64
C ALA A 30 2.70 -10.42 -5.02
N ILE A 31 2.96 -9.87 -6.19
CA ILE A 31 4.29 -9.47 -6.62
C ILE A 31 4.50 -8.06 -6.06
N LEU A 32 5.23 -7.95 -4.94
CA LEU A 32 5.81 -6.68 -4.53
C LEU A 32 6.78 -6.26 -5.64
N CYS A 33 6.37 -5.28 -6.44
CA CYS A 33 7.21 -4.68 -7.46
C CYS A 33 7.81 -3.40 -6.87
N PRO A 34 9.07 -3.40 -6.40
CA PRO A 34 9.73 -2.16 -6.05
C PRO A 34 10.00 -1.40 -7.36
N VAL A 35 9.18 -0.40 -7.67
CA VAL A 35 9.50 0.57 -8.72
C VAL A 35 10.73 1.33 -8.25
N THR A 36 11.89 0.88 -8.73
CA THR A 36 13.19 1.39 -8.34
C THR A 36 13.53 2.57 -9.23
N ALA A 37 13.48 3.79 -8.68
CA ALA A 37 14.12 4.98 -9.24
C ALA A 37 15.51 5.16 -8.55
N PRO A 38 16.49 5.81 -9.20
CA PRO A 38 17.91 5.53 -8.99
C PRO A 38 18.46 5.99 -7.63
N ILE A 39 19.50 5.28 -7.21
CA ILE A 39 20.25 5.36 -5.95
C ILE A 39 20.98 6.71 -5.80
N THR A 40 20.85 7.40 -4.66
CA THR A 40 21.86 8.34 -4.14
C THR A 40 21.81 8.42 -2.61
N ALA A 41 22.97 8.13 -1.98
CA ALA A 41 23.36 8.32 -0.58
C ALA A 41 22.68 7.47 0.52
N LEU A 42 23.47 6.53 1.08
CA LEU A 42 23.24 5.92 2.40
C LEU A 42 23.39 6.98 3.51
N ARG A 43 22.36 7.77 3.74
CA ARG A 43 22.07 8.26 5.10
C ARG A 43 21.35 7.13 5.84
N PRO A 44 21.48 6.97 7.17
CA PRO A 44 20.60 6.07 7.91
C PRO A 44 19.18 6.49 7.57
N ARG A 45 18.51 5.64 6.78
CA ARG A 45 17.21 5.94 6.21
C ARG A 45 16.24 5.94 7.37
N ALA A 46 15.85 7.14 7.80
CA ALA A 46 14.82 7.27 8.82
C ALA A 46 13.57 6.57 8.27
N MET A 47 13.18 5.49 8.93
CA MET A 47 11.97 4.75 8.60
C MET A 47 10.78 5.70 8.70
N LEU A 48 9.99 5.78 7.64
CA LEU A 48 8.81 6.65 7.59
C LEU A 48 7.57 5.91 8.03
N LEU A 49 7.40 4.68 7.55
CA LEU A 49 6.21 3.87 7.82
C LEU A 49 6.65 2.44 8.15
N THR A 50 6.13 1.94 9.26
CA THR A 50 6.24 0.54 9.66
C THR A 50 4.84 0.01 9.86
N VAL A 51 4.50 -1.08 9.18
CA VAL A 51 3.31 -1.88 9.40
C VAL A 51 3.82 -3.23 9.88
N ASP A 52 3.46 -3.62 11.10
CA ASP A 52 3.89 -4.88 11.69
C ASP A 52 2.69 -5.78 12.01
N THR A 53 2.59 -6.88 11.27
CA THR A 53 1.60 -7.95 11.43
C THR A 53 0.15 -7.47 11.59
N VAL A 54 -0.21 -6.41 10.86
CA VAL A 54 -1.51 -5.75 11.00
C VAL A 54 -2.65 -6.60 10.44
N SER A 55 -3.72 -6.71 11.22
CA SER A 55 -4.93 -7.44 10.83
C SER A 55 -6.18 -6.57 10.95
N LYS A 56 -7.15 -6.84 10.07
CA LYS A 56 -8.43 -6.11 10.01
C LYS A 56 -9.57 -7.01 9.55
N THR A 57 -10.66 -6.92 10.28
CA THR A 57 -11.92 -7.63 10.08
C THR A 57 -13.05 -6.60 10.07
N TYR A 58 -13.90 -6.65 9.06
CA TYR A 58 -15.07 -5.76 9.00
C TYR A 58 -16.29 -6.44 9.66
N PRO A 59 -17.32 -5.64 10.05
CA PRO A 59 -18.59 -6.18 10.53
C PRO A 59 -19.13 -7.29 9.61
N GLY A 60 -19.57 -8.39 10.21
CA GLY A 60 -19.90 -9.63 9.47
C GLY A 60 -18.76 -10.67 9.46
N GLY A 61 -17.69 -10.45 10.23
CA GLY A 61 -16.68 -11.47 10.53
C GLY A 61 -15.77 -11.84 9.36
N ARG A 62 -15.71 -11.00 8.32
CA ARG A 62 -14.89 -11.23 7.12
C ARG A 62 -13.49 -10.62 7.34
N PRO A 63 -12.44 -11.43 7.52
CA PRO A 63 -11.07 -10.91 7.65
C PRO A 63 -10.59 -10.43 6.28
N VAL A 64 -10.20 -9.15 6.21
CA VAL A 64 -9.70 -8.50 5.00
C VAL A 64 -8.17 -8.43 4.99
N LEU A 65 -7.55 -8.22 6.15
CA LEU A 65 -6.09 -8.28 6.32
C LEU A 65 -5.72 -9.31 7.37
N ARG A 66 -4.72 -10.15 7.06
CA ARG A 66 -4.28 -11.28 7.89
C ARG A 66 -2.78 -11.18 8.14
N GLY A 67 -2.36 -10.25 8.99
CA GLY A 67 -0.95 -10.08 9.36
C GLY A 67 -0.08 -9.48 8.24
N ALA A 68 -0.47 -8.33 7.71
CA ALA A 68 0.35 -7.62 6.72
C ALA A 68 1.55 -6.94 7.39
N SER A 69 2.75 -7.12 6.84
CA SER A 69 3.96 -6.43 7.29
C SER A 69 4.66 -5.72 6.13
N ILE A 70 4.89 -4.42 6.27
CA ILE A 70 5.49 -3.55 5.24
C ILE A 70 6.33 -2.48 5.94
N THR A 71 7.48 -2.17 5.37
CA THR A 71 8.29 -1.02 5.78
C THR A 71 8.52 -0.09 4.59
N LEU A 72 8.55 1.21 4.86
CA LEU A 72 8.88 2.24 3.89
C LEU A 72 9.79 3.27 4.53
N ASP A 73 10.94 3.49 3.90
CA ASP A 73 11.86 4.53 4.33
C ASP A 73 11.44 5.90 3.79
N ARG A 74 11.88 6.98 4.46
CA ARG A 74 11.71 8.33 3.92
C ARG A 74 12.31 8.45 2.52
N GLY A 75 11.55 9.07 1.61
CA GLY A 75 11.95 9.28 0.23
C GLY A 75 11.78 8.06 -0.68
N GLN A 76 11.25 6.94 -0.17
CA GLN A 76 10.88 5.80 -0.99
C GLN A 76 9.43 5.89 -1.49
N SER A 77 9.19 5.27 -2.63
CA SER A 77 7.85 5.02 -3.17
C SER A 77 7.59 3.52 -3.23
N LEU A 78 6.40 3.10 -2.81
CA LEU A 78 5.97 1.70 -2.84
C LEU A 78 4.65 1.60 -3.60
N ALA A 79 4.58 0.65 -4.54
CA ALA A 79 3.37 0.34 -5.27
C ALA A 79 2.76 -0.97 -4.74
N LEU A 80 1.51 -0.91 -4.28
CA LEU A 80 0.74 -2.08 -3.90
C LEU A 80 -0.10 -2.56 -5.08
N THR A 81 0.18 -3.77 -5.56
CA THR A 81 -0.55 -4.41 -6.67
C THR A 81 -1.19 -5.71 -6.21
N GLY A 82 -2.28 -6.13 -6.87
CA GLY A 82 -3.00 -7.36 -6.54
C GLY A 82 -4.47 -7.33 -6.97
N GLU A 83 -5.12 -8.49 -6.94
CA GLU A 83 -6.51 -8.69 -7.36
C GLU A 83 -7.51 -7.79 -6.61
N SER A 84 -8.64 -7.46 -7.24
CA SER A 84 -9.72 -6.74 -6.55
C SER A 84 -10.16 -7.49 -5.29
N GLY A 85 -10.36 -6.78 -4.19
CA GLY A 85 -10.73 -7.40 -2.91
C GLY A 85 -9.58 -7.97 -2.07
N SER A 86 -8.33 -7.91 -2.54
CA SER A 86 -7.16 -8.39 -1.76
C SER A 86 -6.78 -7.54 -0.53
N GLY A 87 -7.59 -6.55 -0.16
CA GLY A 87 -7.34 -5.69 1.00
C GLY A 87 -6.39 -4.50 0.78
N LYS A 88 -5.97 -4.20 -0.45
CA LYS A 88 -5.06 -3.05 -0.75
C LYS A 88 -5.61 -1.71 -0.28
N SER A 89 -6.85 -1.39 -0.65
CA SER A 89 -7.48 -0.13 -0.25
C SER A 89 -7.67 -0.07 1.26
N THR A 90 -7.98 -1.21 1.88
CA THR A 90 -8.03 -1.31 3.35
C THR A 90 -6.69 -1.00 3.98
N LEU A 91 -5.61 -1.63 3.50
CA LEU A 91 -4.26 -1.36 4.00
C LEU A 91 -3.87 0.11 3.83
N LEU A 92 -4.14 0.71 2.66
CA LEU A 92 -3.90 2.14 2.41
C LEU A 92 -4.70 3.05 3.36
N ASN A 93 -5.96 2.71 3.63
CA ASN A 93 -6.80 3.45 4.59
C ASN A 93 -6.24 3.35 6.02
N LEU A 94 -5.77 2.17 6.44
CA LEU A 94 -5.15 1.98 7.76
C LEU A 94 -3.85 2.77 7.88
N THR A 95 -2.96 2.69 6.89
CA THR A 95 -1.70 3.45 6.89
C THR A 95 -1.92 4.96 6.80
N GLY A 96 -3.01 5.38 6.16
CA GLY A 96 -3.44 6.78 6.10
C GLY A 96 -4.17 7.27 7.35
N ALA A 97 -4.21 6.46 8.42
CA ALA A 97 -4.93 6.72 9.65
C ALA A 97 -6.42 7.05 9.45
N LEU A 98 -7.06 6.57 8.38
CA LEU A 98 -8.49 6.76 8.10
C LEU A 98 -9.39 5.82 8.90
N ASP A 99 -8.92 4.60 9.13
CA ASP A 99 -9.64 3.53 9.82
C ASP A 99 -8.72 2.94 10.91
N GLY A 100 -9.29 2.24 11.89
CA GLY A 100 -8.54 1.53 12.94
C GLY A 100 -8.21 0.09 12.51
N PHE A 101 -7.26 -0.55 13.17
CA PHE A 101 -6.91 -1.96 12.97
C PHE A 101 -7.29 -2.79 14.21
N ASP A 102 -7.41 -4.11 14.04
CA ASP A 102 -7.82 -5.00 15.15
C ASP A 102 -6.60 -5.50 15.94
N SER A 103 -5.48 -5.71 15.27
CA SER A 103 -4.22 -6.15 15.87
C SER A 103 -3.00 -5.76 15.03
N GLY A 104 -1.81 -5.89 15.61
CA GLY A 104 -0.54 -5.43 15.05
C GLY A 104 -0.24 -3.98 15.44
N GLU A 105 0.72 -3.37 14.76
CA GLU A 105 1.09 -1.97 15.00
C GLU A 105 1.38 -1.25 13.68
N ILE A 106 0.98 0.03 13.61
CA ILE A 106 1.39 0.92 12.52
C ILE A 106 2.11 2.10 13.13
N THR A 107 3.37 2.32 12.74
CA THR A 107 4.14 3.49 13.13
C THR A 107 4.35 4.38 11.92
N LEU A 108 3.94 5.64 12.01
CA LEU A 108 4.18 6.66 11.00
C LEU A 108 5.04 7.78 11.59
N ASP A 109 6.20 8.00 11.00
CA ASP A 109 7.14 9.05 11.43
C ASP A 109 7.46 8.99 12.94
N GLY A 110 7.67 7.79 13.45
CA GLY A 110 7.91 7.53 14.88
C GLY A 110 6.67 7.59 15.77
N VAL A 111 5.48 7.89 15.23
CA VAL A 111 4.21 7.92 15.98
C VAL A 111 3.49 6.60 15.82
N ALA A 112 3.23 5.91 16.94
CA ALA A 112 2.41 4.70 16.99
C ALA A 112 0.93 5.06 16.84
N LEU A 113 0.25 4.48 15.84
CA LEU A 113 -1.16 4.77 15.57
C LEU A 113 -2.08 4.17 16.63
N SER A 114 -1.65 3.11 17.33
CA SER A 114 -2.43 2.50 18.43
C SER A 114 -2.60 3.43 19.64
N GLN A 115 -1.73 4.44 19.78
CA GLN A 115 -1.77 5.40 20.89
C GLN A 115 -2.63 6.63 20.58
N LEU A 116 -3.13 6.75 19.35
CA LEU A 116 -3.90 7.91 18.91
C LEU A 116 -5.40 7.65 19.02
N ASP A 117 -6.11 8.60 19.60
CA ASP A 117 -7.56 8.70 19.50
C ASP A 117 -7.96 9.30 18.13
N ASP A 118 -9.26 9.47 17.91
CA ASP A 118 -9.78 10.03 16.65
C ASP A 118 -9.23 11.43 16.36
N ALA A 119 -9.04 12.25 17.39
CA ALA A 119 -8.48 13.58 17.27
C ALA A 119 -7.00 13.53 16.89
N GLY A 120 -6.21 12.66 17.52
CA GLY A 120 -4.80 12.41 17.20
C GLY A 120 -4.61 11.89 15.78
N ARG A 121 -5.46 10.94 15.34
CA ARG A 121 -5.46 10.47 13.95
C ARG A 121 -5.82 11.57 12.97
N ALA A 122 -6.78 12.44 13.31
CA ALA A 122 -7.12 13.59 12.48
C ALA A 122 -5.98 14.61 12.39
N ALA A 123 -5.26 14.87 13.49
CA ALA A 123 -4.08 15.74 13.50
C ALA A 123 -2.95 15.16 12.63
N LEU A 124 -2.68 13.86 12.75
CA LEU A 124 -1.70 13.18 11.91
C LEU A 124 -2.03 13.31 10.41
N ARG A 125 -3.31 13.16 10.05
CA ARG A 125 -3.79 13.37 8.68
C ARG A 125 -3.67 14.82 8.22
N ARG A 126 -3.85 15.79 9.12
CA ARG A 126 -3.70 17.20 8.78
C ARG A 126 -2.24 17.56 8.49
N ASP A 127 -1.30 17.00 9.25
CA ASP A 127 0.09 17.49 9.28
C ASP A 127 1.07 16.62 8.48
N ARG A 128 0.80 15.32 8.33
CA ARG A 128 1.79 14.33 7.85
C ARG A 128 1.33 13.45 6.70
N VAL A 129 0.02 13.32 6.48
CA VAL A 129 -0.54 12.39 5.49
C VAL A 129 -1.42 13.12 4.49
N ALA A 130 -1.06 13.05 3.21
CA ALA A 130 -1.94 13.45 2.12
C ALA A 130 -2.49 12.20 1.42
N LEU A 131 -3.78 12.23 1.08
CA LEU A 131 -4.45 11.14 0.37
C LEU A 131 -5.01 11.64 -0.95
N VAL A 132 -4.76 10.87 -2.00
CA VAL A 132 -5.32 11.10 -3.34
C VAL A 132 -6.14 9.86 -3.69
N PHE A 133 -7.43 10.06 -3.91
CA PHE A 133 -8.37 8.98 -4.20
C PHE A 133 -8.58 8.82 -5.71
N GLN A 134 -9.09 7.66 -6.12
CA GLN A 134 -9.47 7.43 -7.52
C GLN A 134 -10.64 8.30 -7.97
N GLN A 135 -11.59 8.57 -7.05
CA GLN A 135 -12.67 9.53 -7.24
C GLN A 135 -12.29 10.84 -6.58
N TYR A 136 -12.61 11.97 -7.22
CA TYR A 136 -12.04 13.27 -6.85
C TYR A 136 -12.40 13.76 -5.43
N ASN A 137 -13.43 13.22 -4.77
CA ASN A 137 -13.84 13.55 -3.40
C ASN A 137 -13.83 15.08 -3.10
N LEU A 138 -14.13 15.91 -4.11
CA LEU A 138 -14.15 17.36 -4.01
C LEU A 138 -15.48 17.83 -3.44
N ILE A 139 -15.44 18.96 -2.73
CA ILE A 139 -16.65 19.64 -2.26
C ILE A 139 -17.19 20.49 -3.42
N PRO A 140 -18.37 20.17 -4.00
CA PRO A 140 -18.87 20.84 -5.21
C PRO A 140 -19.11 22.36 -5.02
N ALA A 141 -19.25 22.79 -3.77
CA ALA A 141 -19.51 24.19 -3.41
C ALA A 141 -18.24 25.06 -3.33
N LEU A 142 -17.05 24.48 -3.48
CA LEU A 142 -15.78 25.21 -3.43
C LEU A 142 -15.17 25.32 -4.83
N SER A 143 -14.73 26.52 -5.19
CA SER A 143 -14.00 26.80 -6.44
C SER A 143 -12.50 26.65 -6.24
N VAL A 144 -11.80 26.38 -7.34
CA VAL A 144 -10.32 26.32 -7.43
C VAL A 144 -9.74 27.70 -7.69
#